data_AF-A0A7S3F5J0-F1
#
_entry.id   AF-A0A7S3F5J0-F1
#
_cell.length_a   1.000
_cell.length_b   1.000
_cell.length_c   1.000
_cell.angle_alpha   90.00
_cell.angle_beta   90.00
_cell.angle_gamma   90.00
#
_symmetry.space_group_name_H-M   'P 1'
#
loop_
_entity.id
_entity.type
_entity.pdbx_description
1 polymer ?
#
loop_
_entity_poly.entity_id
_entity_poly.type
_entity_poly.pdbx_seq_one_letter_code
_entity_poly.pdbx_strand_id
1 'polypeptide(L)'
;AGMLISPLVPKGAVFQEPSKGPTPSSQFELTSVASTIKNLFNLSTFLTKRDAWAGSFHELLLDIPRSDDDLPLHLPDAPKPAAPWDPPPGSDNSAAGPGHCSAWDGATAEEQCAGPKAASLKQKRNVRLLSDL
;
A
#
# COMPACT_ATOMS: atom_id res chain seq x y z
N ALA A 1 4.29 -7.70 8.51
CA ALA A 1 3.21 -8.67 8.28
C ALA A 1 2.53 -8.32 6.95
N GLY A 2 2.28 -9.32 6.10
CA GLY A 2 1.51 -9.14 4.87
C GLY A 2 0.04 -9.50 5.10
N MET A 3 -0.85 -9.00 4.24
CA MET A 3 -2.28 -9.35 4.26
C MET A 3 -2.70 -9.80 2.85
N LEU A 4 -3.48 -10.86 2.78
CA LEU A 4 -4.12 -11.33 1.56
C LEU A 4 -5.63 -11.15 1.70
N ILE A 5 -6.24 -10.36 0.83
CA ILE A 5 -7.66 -9.99 0.92
C ILE A 5 -8.33 -10.36 -0.40
N SER A 6 -9.28 -11.29 -0.35
CA SER A 6 -10.05 -11.73 -1.51
C SER A 6 -11.31 -12.50 -1.06
N PRO A 7 -12.40 -12.49 -1.85
CA PRO A 7 -13.52 -13.42 -1.70
C PRO A 7 -13.07 -14.90 -1.73
N LEU A 8 -11.98 -15.20 -2.45
CA LEU A 8 -11.45 -16.55 -2.61
C LEU A 8 -10.51 -16.98 -1.48
N VAL A 9 -10.32 -16.18 -0.43
CA VAL A 9 -9.42 -16.54 0.68
C VAL A 9 -10.25 -16.89 1.91
N PRO A 10 -9.94 -17.96 2.66
CA PRO A 10 -10.66 -18.32 3.89
C PRO A 10 -10.72 -17.16 4.90
N LYS A 11 -11.88 -17.00 5.54
CA LYS A 11 -12.10 -15.96 6.56
C LYS A 11 -11.27 -16.25 7.81
N GLY A 12 -10.62 -15.22 8.35
CA GLY A 12 -9.93 -15.30 9.64
C GLY A 12 -8.75 -16.27 9.69
N ALA A 13 -8.22 -16.67 8.53
CA ALA A 13 -7.13 -17.61 8.45
C ALA A 13 -5.78 -16.92 8.63
N VAL A 14 -4.87 -17.61 9.32
CA VAL A 14 -3.47 -17.22 9.49
C VAL A 14 -2.62 -18.32 8.88
N PHE A 15 -1.80 -17.95 7.89
CA PHE A 15 -0.88 -18.85 7.21
C PHE A 15 0.55 -18.42 7.56
N GLN A 16 1.37 -19.36 8.03
CA GLN A 16 2.77 -19.07 8.35
C GLN A 16 3.70 -19.42 7.20
N GLU A 17 3.53 -20.60 6.60
CA GLU A 17 4.45 -21.16 5.60
C GLU A 17 3.67 -21.87 4.47
N PRO A 18 4.23 -21.98 3.26
CA PRO A 18 3.61 -22.70 2.16
C PRO A 18 3.61 -24.21 2.41
N SER A 19 2.44 -24.82 2.25
CA SER A 19 2.27 -26.27 2.35
C SER A 19 2.84 -27.04 1.15
N LYS A 20 2.80 -26.42 -0.05
CA LYS A 20 3.29 -26.99 -1.32
C LYS A 20 4.28 -26.03 -1.98
N GLY A 21 5.34 -25.67 -1.26
CA GLY A 21 6.45 -24.88 -1.81
C GLY A 21 7.28 -25.65 -2.86
N PRO A 22 7.94 -24.95 -3.81
CA PRO A 22 8.89 -25.55 -4.76
C PRO A 22 10.01 -26.35 -4.08
N THR A 23 10.43 -25.94 -2.89
CA THR A 23 11.41 -26.64 -2.05
C THR A 23 10.93 -26.69 -0.58
N PRO A 24 11.48 -27.59 0.25
CA PRO A 24 11.14 -27.63 1.68
C PRO A 24 11.53 -26.37 2.46
N SER A 25 12.38 -25.51 1.88
CA SER A 25 12.80 -24.25 2.48
C SER A 25 11.98 -23.06 2.00
N SER A 26 11.05 -23.24 1.06
CA SER A 26 10.24 -22.17 0.49
C SER A 26 9.45 -21.44 1.56
N GLN A 27 9.35 -20.11 1.43
CA GLN A 27 8.55 -19.29 2.33
C GLN A 27 7.59 -18.35 1.58
N PHE A 28 6.59 -17.86 2.29
CA PHE A 28 5.76 -16.74 1.83
C PHE A 28 6.52 -15.43 2.03
N GLU A 29 6.90 -14.78 0.93
CA GLU A 29 7.63 -13.51 0.93
C GLU A 29 7.10 -12.55 -0.17
N LEU A 30 7.72 -11.38 -0.33
CA LEU A 30 7.29 -10.37 -1.32
C LEU A 30 7.18 -10.95 -2.74
N THR A 31 8.11 -11.82 -3.12
CA THR A 31 8.14 -12.47 -4.44
C THR A 31 7.10 -13.59 -4.60
N SER A 32 6.40 -13.98 -3.54
CA SER A 32 5.27 -14.92 -3.63
C SER A 32 4.14 -14.38 -4.51
N VAL A 33 4.01 -13.06 -4.63
CA VAL A 33 3.05 -12.44 -5.58
C VAL A 33 3.40 -12.82 -7.02
N ALA A 34 4.66 -12.69 -7.43
CA ALA A 34 5.11 -13.07 -8.78
C ALA A 34 5.02 -14.58 -9.01
N SER A 35 5.40 -15.40 -8.02
CA SER A 35 5.23 -16.86 -8.05
C SER A 35 3.75 -17.26 -8.25
N THR A 36 2.84 -16.54 -7.59
CA THR A 36 1.39 -16.74 -7.75
C THR A 36 0.90 -16.40 -9.14
N ILE A 37 1.33 -15.27 -9.72
CA ILE A 37 0.95 -14.90 -11.09
C ILE A 37 1.44 -15.96 -12.10
N LYS A 38 2.68 -16.43 -11.95
CA LYS A 38 3.21 -17.52 -12.79
C LYS A 38 2.31 -18.74 -12.73
N ASN A 39 1.92 -19.18 -11.53
CA ASN A 39 1.12 -20.39 -11.35
C ASN A 39 -0.32 -20.21 -11.83
N LEU A 40 -0.96 -19.08 -11.48
CA LEU A 40 -2.36 -18.80 -11.78
C LEU A 40 -2.62 -18.71 -13.30
N PHE A 41 -1.69 -18.12 -14.04
CA PHE A 41 -1.79 -17.99 -15.50
C PHE A 41 -0.98 -19.02 -16.28
N ASN A 42 -0.37 -20.00 -15.59
CA ASN A 42 0.49 -21.02 -16.17
C ASN A 42 1.58 -20.45 -17.12
N LEU A 43 2.31 -19.44 -16.66
CA LEU A 43 3.39 -18.82 -17.43
C LEU A 43 4.60 -19.76 -17.55
N SER A 44 5.36 -19.62 -18.64
CA SER A 44 6.45 -20.54 -18.98
C SER A 44 7.68 -20.43 -18.07
N THR A 45 8.01 -19.23 -17.59
CA THR A 45 9.24 -18.96 -16.83
C THR A 45 8.99 -18.05 -15.64
N PHE A 46 9.79 -18.22 -14.59
CA PHE A 46 9.88 -17.26 -13.48
C PHE A 46 10.71 -16.04 -13.88
N LEU A 47 10.46 -14.91 -13.23
CA LEU A 47 11.19 -13.66 -13.51
C LEU A 47 12.58 -13.67 -12.87
N THR A 48 12.73 -14.32 -11.71
CA THR A 48 13.97 -14.41 -10.95
C THR A 48 14.15 -15.81 -10.33
N LYS A 49 15.28 -16.02 -9.65
CA LYS A 49 15.46 -17.23 -8.83
C LYS A 49 14.68 -17.18 -7.52
N ARG A 50 14.28 -15.97 -7.06
CA ARG A 50 13.63 -15.79 -5.76
C ARG A 50 12.14 -16.10 -5.83
N ASP A 51 11.43 -15.66 -6.86
CA ASP A 51 10.04 -16.08 -7.12
C ASP A 51 9.96 -17.57 -7.52
N ALA A 52 10.99 -18.12 -8.16
CA ALA A 52 11.07 -19.56 -8.41
C ALA A 52 11.17 -20.41 -7.13
N TRP A 53 11.74 -19.86 -6.05
CA TRP A 53 11.83 -20.51 -4.74
C TRP A 53 10.64 -20.19 -3.84
N ALA A 54 10.07 -18.98 -3.94
CA ALA A 54 9.01 -18.53 -3.04
C ALA A 54 7.73 -19.37 -3.18
N GLY A 55 7.06 -19.59 -2.04
CA GLY A 55 5.75 -20.23 -1.99
C GLY A 55 4.71 -19.42 -2.76
N SER A 56 3.77 -20.11 -3.42
CA SER A 56 2.69 -19.48 -4.18
C SER A 56 1.43 -19.37 -3.32
N PHE A 57 0.75 -18.23 -3.33
CA PHE A 57 -0.55 -18.06 -2.64
C PHE A 57 -1.69 -18.80 -3.34
N HIS A 58 -1.46 -19.38 -4.51
CA HIS A 58 -2.47 -20.13 -5.25
C HIS A 58 -3.07 -21.27 -4.42
N GLU A 59 -2.27 -21.91 -3.56
CA GLU A 59 -2.75 -22.97 -2.66
C GLU A 59 -3.69 -22.48 -1.55
N LEU A 60 -3.73 -21.17 -1.30
CA LEU A 60 -4.57 -20.55 -0.28
C LEU A 60 -5.94 -20.12 -0.82
N LEU A 61 -6.13 -20.22 -2.14
CA LEU A 61 -7.37 -19.86 -2.80
C LEU A 61 -8.38 -21.01 -2.69
N LEU A 62 -9.61 -20.64 -2.35
CA LEU A 62 -10.79 -21.49 -2.42
C LEU A 62 -11.23 -21.65 -3.87
N ASP A 63 -11.85 -22.78 -4.19
CA ASP A 63 -12.43 -23.03 -5.51
C ASP A 63 -13.66 -22.14 -5.80
N ILE A 64 -14.39 -21.75 -4.74
CA ILE A 64 -15.60 -20.95 -4.78
C ILE A 64 -15.43 -19.76 -3.82
N PRO A 65 -15.83 -18.53 -4.20
CA PRO A 65 -15.77 -17.38 -3.32
C PRO A 65 -16.67 -17.57 -2.08
N ARG A 66 -16.27 -16.97 -0.97
CA ARG A 66 -17.09 -16.88 0.25
C ARG A 66 -18.39 -16.11 -0.02
N SER A 67 -19.38 -16.29 0.87
CA SER A 67 -20.64 -15.53 0.82
C SER A 67 -20.39 -14.02 0.90
N ASP A 68 -21.20 -13.25 0.18
CA ASP A 68 -21.20 -11.78 0.22
C ASP A 68 -21.52 -11.23 1.62
N ASP A 69 -22.20 -12.02 2.47
CA ASP A 69 -22.45 -11.67 3.88
C ASP A 69 -21.15 -11.43 4.68
N ASP A 70 -20.04 -12.04 4.26
CA ASP A 70 -18.72 -11.88 4.87
C ASP A 70 -17.84 -10.82 4.17
N LEU A 71 -18.37 -10.08 3.20
CA LEU A 71 -17.63 -9.17 2.32
C LEU A 71 -18.27 -7.76 2.31
N PRO A 72 -18.31 -7.06 3.46
CA PRO A 72 -18.92 -5.74 3.52
C PRO A 72 -18.15 -4.74 2.64
N LEU A 73 -18.88 -4.00 1.81
CA LEU A 73 -18.32 -2.92 0.97
C LEU A 73 -17.92 -1.69 1.79
N HIS A 74 -18.55 -1.50 2.95
CA HIS A 74 -18.32 -0.38 3.85
C HIS A 74 -17.93 -0.89 5.23
N LEU A 75 -16.86 -0.31 5.78
CA LEU A 75 -16.53 -0.48 7.20
C LEU A 75 -17.60 0.23 8.05
N PRO A 76 -17.86 -0.25 9.28
CA PRO A 76 -18.70 0.48 10.21
C PRO A 76 -18.09 1.85 10.52
N ASP A 77 -18.95 2.80 10.91
CA ASP A 77 -18.49 4.12 11.33
C ASP A 77 -17.42 4.01 12.41
N ALA A 78 -16.34 4.77 12.25
CA ALA A 78 -15.28 4.79 13.24
C ALA A 78 -15.84 5.23 14.59
N PRO A 79 -15.41 4.61 15.71
CA PRO A 79 -15.80 5.09 17.03
C PRO A 79 -15.32 6.52 17.21
N LYS A 80 -16.08 7.32 17.96
CA LYS A 80 -15.66 8.68 18.32
C LYS A 80 -14.29 8.61 19.01
N PRO A 81 -13.37 9.55 18.71
CA PRO A 81 -12.11 9.65 19.44
C PRO A 81 -12.34 9.64 20.96
N ALA A 82 -11.48 8.93 21.70
CA ALA A 82 -11.60 8.83 23.15
C ALA A 82 -11.47 10.19 23.86
N ALA A 83 -10.78 11.13 23.23
CA ALA A 83 -10.72 12.53 23.60
C ALA A 83 -10.84 13.38 22.32
N PRO A 84 -11.35 14.61 22.41
CA PRO A 84 -11.19 15.59 21.33
C PRO A 84 -9.71 15.65 20.92
N TRP A 85 -9.46 15.69 19.61
CA TRP A 85 -8.12 15.98 19.12
C TRP A 85 -7.79 17.43 19.46
N ASP A 86 -6.90 17.62 20.42
CA ASP A 86 -6.25 18.90 20.64
C ASP A 86 -4.97 18.93 19.80
N PRO A 87 -4.81 19.91 18.89
CA PRO A 87 -3.59 20.03 18.13
C PRO A 87 -2.41 20.33 19.10
N PRO A 88 -1.21 19.82 18.82
CA PRO A 88 -0.05 20.02 19.68
C PRO A 88 0.22 21.53 19.90
N PRO A 89 0.57 21.96 21.13
CA PRO A 89 0.85 23.36 21.44
C PRO A 89 2.03 23.85 20.60
N GLY A 90 1.76 24.82 19.72
CA GLY A 90 2.65 25.26 18.64
C GLY A 90 1.97 25.37 17.28
N SER A 91 0.70 24.93 17.14
CA SER A 91 -0.18 25.37 16.05
C SER A 91 -0.87 26.68 16.44
N ASP A 92 -0.09 27.72 16.67
CA ASP A 92 -0.66 29.06 16.70
C ASP A 92 -0.99 29.48 15.27
N ASN A 93 -2.25 29.29 14.87
CA ASN A 93 -2.81 29.92 13.66
C ASN A 93 -2.73 31.47 13.71
N SER A 94 -2.21 32.03 14.81
CA SER A 94 -1.94 33.44 15.04
C SER A 94 -0.59 33.91 14.46
N ALA A 95 0.32 33.00 14.10
CA ALA A 95 1.55 33.30 13.38
C ALA A 95 1.44 32.81 11.94
N ALA A 96 0.49 33.39 11.19
CA ALA A 96 0.31 33.16 9.76
C ALA A 96 1.51 33.72 8.94
N GLY A 97 2.67 33.10 9.06
CA GLY A 97 3.55 32.95 7.90
C GLY A 97 2.87 31.98 6.92
N PRO A 98 3.07 32.12 5.61
CA PRO A 98 2.43 31.23 4.65
C PRO A 98 2.88 29.79 4.94
N GLY A 99 1.95 28.98 5.45
CA GLY A 99 2.12 27.55 5.61
C GLY A 99 2.53 26.93 4.28
N HIS A 100 3.31 25.86 4.34
CA HIS A 100 3.61 25.09 3.14
C HIS A 100 2.29 24.54 2.59
N CYS A 101 2.03 24.69 1.28
CA CYS A 101 0.77 24.29 0.65
C CYS A 101 0.36 22.81 0.82
N SER A 102 1.24 21.97 1.36
CA SER A 102 0.96 20.56 1.66
C SER A 102 0.58 20.33 3.13
N ALA A 103 0.53 21.38 3.94
CA ALA A 103 0.09 21.28 5.32
C ALA A 103 -1.42 21.06 5.32
N TRP A 104 -1.83 19.91 5.83
CA TRP A 104 -3.24 19.62 6.04
C TRP A 104 -3.61 20.13 7.43
N ASP A 105 -4.22 21.31 7.49
CA ASP A 105 -4.60 21.93 8.77
C ASP A 105 -6.06 21.67 9.15
N GLY A 106 -6.79 20.92 8.31
CA GLY A 106 -8.15 20.41 8.60
C GLY A 106 -9.22 21.48 8.80
N ALA A 107 -8.88 22.76 8.61
CA ALA A 107 -9.69 23.90 9.01
C ALA A 107 -10.24 24.75 7.84
N THR A 108 -9.80 24.53 6.60
CA THR A 108 -10.22 25.34 5.45
C THR A 108 -10.46 24.50 4.18
N ALA A 109 -11.35 24.99 3.31
CA ALA A 109 -11.52 24.45 1.97
C ALA A 109 -10.16 24.51 1.22
N GLU A 110 -9.84 23.48 0.44
CA GLU A 110 -8.58 23.37 -0.32
C GLU A 110 -8.33 24.65 -1.13
N GLU A 111 -7.39 25.49 -0.68
CA GLU A 111 -6.99 26.67 -1.43
C GLU A 111 -5.87 26.29 -2.40
N GLN A 112 -6.05 26.60 -3.70
CA GLN A 112 -5.12 26.14 -4.72
C GLN A 112 -3.76 26.81 -4.58
N CYS A 113 -2.72 26.00 -4.36
CA CYS A 113 -1.36 26.47 -4.18
C CYS A 113 -0.82 27.17 -5.44
N ALA A 114 -0.36 28.42 -5.29
CA ALA A 114 0.25 29.19 -6.37
C ALA A 114 1.66 28.71 -6.77
N GLY A 115 2.29 27.85 -5.96
CA GLY A 115 3.67 27.40 -6.15
C GLY A 115 4.72 28.53 -6.11
N PRO A 116 6.01 28.21 -6.15
CA PRO A 116 7.05 29.24 -6.27
C PRO A 116 7.00 29.89 -7.66
N LYS A 117 6.90 31.22 -7.72
CA LYS A 117 6.87 31.99 -8.98
C LYS A 117 8.11 31.82 -9.86
N ALA A 118 9.20 31.30 -9.30
CA ALA A 118 10.45 31.04 -10.01
C ALA A 118 11.12 29.76 -9.49
N ALA A 119 11.72 28.99 -10.41
CA ALA A 119 12.48 27.80 -10.07
C ALA A 119 13.75 28.15 -9.28
N SER A 120 13.97 27.45 -8.17
CA SER A 120 15.22 27.53 -7.40
C SER A 120 16.43 27.01 -8.19
N LEU A 121 17.64 27.39 -7.77
CA LEU A 121 18.89 26.86 -8.34
C LEU A 121 18.96 25.33 -8.29
N LYS A 122 18.41 24.71 -7.23
CA LYS A 122 18.34 23.26 -7.09
C LYS A 122 17.39 22.64 -8.14
N GLN A 123 16.22 23.25 -8.34
CA GLN A 123 15.28 22.83 -9.40
C GLN A 123 15.90 22.98 -10.79
N LYS A 124 16.61 24.09 -11.06
CA LYS A 124 17.31 24.32 -12.34
C LYS A 124 18.41 23.29 -12.60
N ARG A 125 19.19 22.91 -11.58
CA ARG A 125 20.22 21.85 -11.70
C ARG A 125 19.61 20.49 -11.99
N ASN A 126 18.50 20.14 -11.34
CA ASN A 126 17.85 18.84 -11.53
C ASN A 126 17.17 18.73 -12.90
N VAL A 127 16.57 19.81 -13.41
CA VAL A 127 16.01 19.83 -14.78
C VAL A 127 17.09 19.60 -15.83
N ARG A 128 18.26 20.21 -15.66
CA ARG A 128 19.39 20.03 -16.60
C ARG A 128 19.92 18.59 -16.62
N LEU A 129 19.90 17.92 -15.46
CA LEU A 129 20.37 16.54 -15.35
C LEU A 129 19.42 15.54 -16.03
N LEU A 130 18.14 15.89 -16.17
CA LEU A 130 17.11 15.07 -16.81
C LEU A 130 16.90 15.41 -18.29
N SER A 131 17.34 16.58 -18.77
CA SER A 131 17.33 16.93 -20.20
C SER A 131 18.47 16.32 -21.00
N ASP A 132 19.48 15.79 -20.30
CA ASP A 132 20.68 15.20 -20.89
C ASP A 132 20.61 13.64 -20.91
N LEU A 133 19.44 13.07 -20.61
CA LEU A 133 19.07 11.66 -20.77
C LEU A 133 18.17 11.48 -21.99
#